data_AF-X0V0R9-F1
#
_entry.id   AF-X0V0R9-F1
#
_cell.length_a   1.000
_cell.length_b   1.000
_cell.length_c   1.000
_cell.angle_alpha   90.00
_cell.angle_beta   90.00
_cell.angle_gamma   90.00
#
_symmetry.space_group_name_H-M   'P 1'
#
loop_
_entity.id
_entity.type
_entity.pdbx_description
1 polymer ?
#
loop_
_entity_poly.entity_id
_entity_poly.type
_entity_poly.pdbx_seq_one_letter_code
_entity_poly.pdbx_strand_id
1 'polypeptide(L)' 'DITELLLTKGADINVKNKWDRTPLDIAVEQGDTEIADLLRKYGAKE' A
#
# COMPACT_ATOMS: atom_id res chain seq x y z
N ASP A 1 3.49 12.98 3.73
CA ASP A 1 3.64 12.35 2.41
C ASP A 1 2.36 12.29 1.61
N ILE A 2 2.50 12.27 0.27
CA ILE A 2 1.39 12.05 -0.68
C ILE A 2 0.71 10.69 -0.40
N THR A 3 1.46 9.71 0.11
CA THR A 3 0.97 8.38 0.50
C THR A 3 -0.08 8.46 1.61
N GLU A 4 0.14 9.22 2.68
CA GLU A 4 -0.86 9.44 3.74
C GLU A 4 -2.10 10.19 3.23
N LEU A 5 -1.90 11.18 2.34
CA LEU A 5 -3.00 11.95 1.76
C LEU A 5 -3.89 11.09 0.85
N LEU A 6 -3.32 10.15 0.11
CA LEU A 6 -4.08 9.23 -0.75
C LEU A 6 -4.85 8.20 0.08
N LEU A 7 -4.23 7.66 1.14
CA LEU A 7 -4.87 6.70 2.04
C LEU A 7 -6.04 7.31 2.81
N THR A 8 -5.91 8.57 3.25
CA THR A 8 -6.98 9.29 3.97
C THR A 8 -8.14 9.74 3.08
N LYS A 9 -7.99 9.72 1.75
CA LYS A 9 -9.03 10.12 0.79
C LYS A 9 -9.95 8.97 0.34
N GLY A 10 -9.86 7.80 0.97
CA GLY A 10 -10.70 6.64 0.66
C GLY A 10 -10.18 5.82 -0.52
N ALA A 11 -8.88 5.92 -0.83
CA ALA A 11 -8.24 4.98 -1.74
C ALA A 11 -8.34 3.55 -1.15
N ASP A 12 -8.86 2.61 -1.93
CA ASP A 12 -8.89 1.21 -1.52
C ASP A 12 -7.46 0.65 -1.57
N ILE A 13 -6.93 0.40 -0.38
CA ILE A 13 -5.55 0.00 -0.12
C ILE A 13 -5.23 -1.42 -0.59
N ASN A 14 -6.25 -2.23 -0.90
CA ASN A 14 -6.09 -3.62 -1.35
C ASN A 14 -6.35 -3.79 -2.86
N VAL A 15 -6.46 -2.69 -3.61
CA VAL A 15 -6.66 -2.74 -5.07
C VAL A 15 -5.47 -3.40 -5.74
N LYS A 16 -5.77 -4.39 -6.58
CA LYS A 16 -4.77 -5.06 -7.41
C LYS A 16 -4.58 -4.31 -8.72
N ASN A 17 -3.32 -4.18 -9.13
CA ASN A 17 -2.99 -3.74 -10.48
C ASN A 17 -3.18 -4.88 -11.50
N LYS A 18 -2.87 -4.63 -12.78
CA LYS A 18 -2.98 -5.62 -13.87
C LYS A 18 -2.09 -6.86 -13.73
N TRP A 19 -1.22 -6.89 -12.72
CA TRP A 19 -0.34 -8.01 -12.39
C TRP A 19 -0.73 -8.67 -11.06
N ASP A 20 -1.97 -8.47 -10.60
CA ASP A 20 -2.50 -8.99 -9.33
C ASP A 20 -1.75 -8.53 -8.07
N ARG A 21 -0.98 -7.43 -8.15
CA ARG A 21 -0.23 -6.86 -7.02
C ARG A 21 -0.97 -5.70 -6.36
N THR A 22 -1.04 -5.74 -5.04
CA THR A 22 -1.49 -4.64 -4.18
C THR A 22 -0.38 -3.60 -3.99
N PRO A 23 -0.69 -2.39 -3.48
CA PRO A 23 0.33 -1.44 -3.03
C PRO A 23 1.31 -2.04 -2.01
N LEU A 24 0.85 -2.94 -1.14
CA LEU A 24 1.70 -3.60 -0.15
C LEU A 24 2.69 -4.57 -0.82
N ASP A 25 2.23 -5.36 -1.80
CA ASP A 25 3.10 -6.27 -2.56
C ASP A 25 4.24 -5.52 -3.24
N ILE A 26 3.94 -4.36 -3.82
CA ILE A 26 4.94 -3.51 -4.48
C ILE A 26 5.95 -2.97 -3.47
N ALA A 27 5.49 -2.50 -2.30
CA ALA A 27 6.38 -1.99 -1.26
C ALA A 27 7.32 -3.07 -0.70
N VAL A 28 6.80 -4.29 -0.51
CA VAL A 28 7.59 -5.44 -0.07
C VAL A 28 8.60 -5.87 -1.14
N GLU A 29 8.20 -5.93 -2.41
CA GLU A 29 9.08 -6.28 -3.54
C GLU A 29 10.25 -5.28 -3.70
N GLN A 30 9.99 -4.00 -3.44
CA GLN A 30 11.00 -2.94 -3.53
C GLN A 30 11.89 -2.81 -2.27
N GLY A 31 11.51 -3.46 -1.17
CA GLY A 31 12.21 -3.34 0.11
C GLY A 31 11.91 -2.03 0.86
N ASP A 32 10.86 -1.30 0.47
CA ASP A 32 10.43 -0.06 1.11
C ASP A 32 9.65 -0.35 2.40
N THR A 33 10.41 -0.66 3.46
CA THR A 33 9.87 -1.02 4.78
C THR A 33 8.98 0.06 5.38
N GLU A 34 9.35 1.33 5.22
CA GLU A 34 8.58 2.47 5.72
C GLU A 34 7.18 2.54 5.08
N ILE A 35 7.09 2.35 3.75
CA ILE A 35 5.82 2.34 3.03
C ILE A 35 5.02 1.08 3.38
N ALA A 36 5.67 -0.08 3.46
CA ALA A 36 5.00 -1.32 3.85
C ALA A 36 4.37 -1.22 5.25
N ASP A 37 5.09 -0.64 6.21
CA ASP A 37 4.59 -0.45 7.58
C ASP A 37 3.47 0.58 7.66
N LEU A 38 3.57 1.66 6.88
CA LEU A 38 2.47 2.61 6.72
C LEU A 38 1.23 1.90 6.17
N LEU A 39 1.35 1.14 5.08
CA LEU A 39 0.22 0.43 4.47
C LEU A 39 -0.42 -0.58 5.42
N ARG A 40 0.38 -1.35 6.17
CA ARG A 40 -0.11 -2.26 7.21
C ARG A 40 -0.87 -1.54 8.32
N LYS A 41 -0.36 -0.40 8.78
CA LYS A 41 -1.03 0.43 9.80
C LYS A 41 -2.41 0.91 9.35
N TYR A 42 -2.60 1.11 8.05
CA TYR A 42 -3.88 1.47 7.44
C TYR A 42 -4.74 0.27 7.02
N GLY A 43 -4.34 -0.97 7.35
CA GLY A 43 -5.14 -2.18 7.15
C GLY A 43 -4.97 -2.87 5.81
N ALA A 44 -3.86 -2.63 5.10
CA ALA A 44 -3.48 -3.44 3.93
C ALA A 44 -3.31 -4.90 4.32
N LYS A 45 -3.82 -5.80 3.47
CA LYS A 45 -3.77 -7.26 3.66
C LYS A 45 -2.89 -7.91 2.61
N GLU A 46 -2.34 -9.06 2.98
CA GLU A 46 -1.67 -10.01 2.08
C GLU A 46 -2.69 -10.73 1.16
#